data_AF-A0A255RI27-F1
#
_entry.id   AF-A0A255RI27-F1
#
_cell.length_a   1.000
_cell.length_b   1.000
_cell.length_c   1.000
_cell.angle_alpha   90.00
_cell.angle_beta   90.00
_cell.angle_gamma   90.00
#
_symmetry.space_group_name_H-M   'P 1'
#
loop_
_entity.id
_entity.type
_entity.pdbx_description
1 polymer ?
#
loop_
_entity_poly.entity_id
_entity_poly.type
_entity_poly.pdbx_seq_one_letter_code
_entity_poly.pdbx_strand_id
1 'polypeptide(L)'
;MERIKIIGDKNPIKALAMLDSLKIGIRKENNYVKNKYDLLQIRLNDKADNIPNSDIMIKHLIGYFEDKGSMLEKQEVTYYAGSVYRDLRDTPRALGYFLKSTEYAKNGNNCDSIMLRNAYSNLNDLYYKVQNYNDAAKMAQEELKIAQQTRTNTITPYLHLGTAYIALNKTKEACDAFDGAFEVITHSGDISKHQSDLLYLLCDYSVLMQHSKAKKCFSLIKYTPLNEFSDFPCMAFAKYYELCNKTDSVIFYCKLLLDKGTDIYNMYDASKLLYQIYSDRGDINNAEHYARAYMQFSDSMDFGKRQELSATVNNEFQYHLDQKKEQTLKDEKEQYKNTLAIVVLTTILLACVAYIMYVRRHNRHLQQMISLSTELQRVATGEQQLRKDIEMKEEELEESKKSLKKSSNELSNIKLELKRMNEELAEYSEALKAKERQLSEKIDQNTTFIKLLHQSEMESNAEDVIYAIRQSSEGKKNMTSADWKRLYQAVDELYPEFNVSLIRKLGNITEQHMQVYYLMRIGLSKHQILDMTHLSRVTIWRWAKNYNSIVNSDDATTTE
;
A
#
# COMPACT_ATOMS: atom_id res chain seq x y z
N MET A 1 -49.44 31.74 8.50
CA MET A 1 -49.10 32.51 7.29
C MET A 1 -49.47 31.75 6.01
N GLU A 2 -49.06 30.49 5.82
CA GLU A 2 -49.37 29.73 4.58
C GLU A 2 -50.87 29.63 4.25
N ARG A 3 -51.72 29.39 5.27
CA ARG A 3 -53.18 29.43 5.09
C ARG A 3 -53.69 30.78 4.59
N ILE A 4 -53.11 31.88 5.06
CA ILE A 4 -53.48 33.25 4.63
C ILE A 4 -53.04 33.46 3.18
N LYS A 5 -51.84 32.98 2.81
CA LYS A 5 -51.33 33.01 1.43
C LYS A 5 -52.29 32.34 0.45
N ILE A 6 -52.75 31.13 0.76
CA ILE A 6 -53.71 30.36 -0.07
C ILE A 6 -55.07 31.09 -0.18
N ILE A 7 -55.57 31.67 0.91
CA ILE A 7 -56.81 32.47 0.88
C ILE A 7 -56.61 33.71 0.01
N GLY A 8 -55.43 34.34 0.09
CA GLY A 8 -55.09 35.52 -0.68
C GLY A 8 -55.10 35.32 -2.19
N ASP A 9 -54.85 34.09 -2.67
CA ASP A 9 -54.94 33.78 -4.10
C ASP A 9 -56.38 33.83 -4.65
N LYS A 10 -57.40 33.78 -3.77
CA LYS A 10 -58.83 33.86 -4.14
C LYS A 10 -59.55 35.09 -3.61
N ASN A 11 -59.15 35.56 -2.43
CA ASN A 11 -59.75 36.70 -1.74
C ASN A 11 -58.67 37.47 -0.97
N PRO A 12 -57.94 38.36 -1.66
CA PRO A 12 -56.79 39.08 -1.09
C PRO A 12 -57.22 40.07 0.01
N ILE A 13 -58.38 40.72 -0.12
CA ILE A 13 -58.93 41.63 0.90
C ILE A 13 -59.16 40.89 2.22
N LYS A 14 -59.81 39.72 2.17
CA LYS A 14 -60.01 38.88 3.37
C LYS A 14 -58.68 38.42 3.96
N ALA A 15 -57.72 38.05 3.11
CA ALA A 15 -56.41 37.62 3.56
C ALA A 15 -55.62 38.75 4.25
N LEU A 16 -55.73 40.00 3.77
CA LEU A 16 -55.16 41.17 4.42
C LEU A 16 -55.73 41.37 5.83
N ALA A 17 -57.06 41.29 5.98
CA ALA A 17 -57.70 41.38 7.29
C ALA A 17 -57.25 40.27 8.25
N MET A 18 -57.06 39.05 7.73
CA MET A 18 -56.50 37.93 8.51
C MET A 18 -55.03 38.19 8.89
N LEU A 19 -54.24 38.76 7.98
CA LEU A 19 -52.84 39.08 8.24
C LEU A 19 -52.71 40.13 9.36
N ASP A 20 -53.53 41.18 9.32
CA ASP A 20 -53.53 42.26 10.32
C ASP A 20 -53.79 41.74 11.74
N SER A 21 -54.62 40.70 11.89
CA SER A 21 -54.87 40.07 13.20
C SER A 21 -53.61 39.48 13.86
N LEU A 22 -52.57 39.17 13.06
CA LEU A 22 -51.31 38.60 13.55
C LEU A 22 -50.27 39.67 13.95
N LYS A 23 -50.51 40.94 13.59
CA LYS A 23 -49.51 42.03 13.69
C LYS A 23 -48.88 42.18 15.08
N ILE A 24 -49.66 42.04 16.15
CA ILE A 24 -49.16 42.16 17.53
C ILE A 24 -48.27 40.97 17.90
N GLY A 25 -48.67 39.76 17.52
CA GLY A 25 -47.91 38.54 17.80
C GLY A 25 -46.56 38.53 17.08
N ILE A 26 -46.54 38.92 15.80
CA ILE A 26 -45.34 38.93 14.95
C ILE A 26 -44.22 39.83 15.49
N ARG A 27 -44.55 40.89 16.24
CA ARG A 27 -43.53 41.78 16.85
C ARG A 27 -42.60 41.04 17.81
N LYS A 28 -43.08 39.98 18.46
CA LYS A 28 -42.32 39.17 19.42
C LYS A 28 -41.54 38.03 18.76
N GLU A 29 -41.79 37.77 17.48
CA GLU A 29 -41.17 36.68 16.74
C GLU A 29 -39.74 37.02 16.27
N ASN A 30 -39.03 36.00 15.78
CA ASN A 30 -37.70 36.17 15.20
C ASN A 30 -37.73 36.94 13.87
N ASN A 31 -36.56 37.36 13.41
CA ASN A 31 -36.43 38.18 12.19
C ASN A 31 -36.94 37.45 10.93
N TYR A 32 -36.80 36.13 10.85
CA TYR A 32 -37.29 35.38 9.69
C TYR A 32 -38.82 35.45 9.59
N VAL A 33 -39.52 35.24 10.70
CA VAL A 33 -40.98 35.31 10.75
C VAL A 33 -41.50 36.72 10.47
N LYS A 34 -40.82 37.75 10.97
CA LYS A 34 -41.13 39.17 10.67
C LYS A 34 -41.00 39.47 9.17
N ASN A 35 -39.88 39.11 8.55
CA ASN A 35 -39.68 39.32 7.12
C ASN A 35 -40.65 38.50 6.26
N LYS A 36 -41.03 37.30 6.70
CA LYS A 36 -42.08 36.51 6.04
C LYS A 36 -43.46 37.16 6.11
N TYR A 37 -43.79 37.78 7.24
CA TYR A 37 -45.01 38.54 7.39
C TYR A 37 -45.04 39.74 6.45
N ASP A 38 -43.96 40.52 6.40
CA ASP A 38 -43.87 41.71 5.55
C ASP A 38 -43.91 41.35 4.05
N LEU A 39 -43.21 40.27 3.64
CA LEU A 39 -43.30 39.76 2.26
C LEU A 39 -44.73 39.30 1.91
N LEU A 40 -45.41 38.62 2.84
CA LEU A 40 -46.81 38.24 2.64
C LEU A 40 -47.72 39.48 2.55
N GLN A 41 -47.44 40.55 3.30
CA GLN A 41 -48.18 41.80 3.18
C GLN A 41 -48.04 42.42 1.79
N ILE A 42 -46.81 42.45 1.23
CA ILE A 42 -46.60 42.93 -0.15
C ILE A 42 -47.37 42.07 -1.15
N ARG A 43 -47.25 40.73 -1.05
CA ARG A 43 -47.97 39.78 -1.91
C ARG A 43 -49.48 40.03 -1.93
N LEU A 44 -50.07 40.22 -0.75
CA LEU A 44 -51.51 40.39 -0.64
C LEU A 44 -51.97 41.76 -1.12
N ASN A 45 -51.15 42.80 -0.96
CA ASN A 45 -51.43 44.12 -1.53
C ASN A 45 -51.36 44.12 -3.06
N ASP A 46 -50.33 43.51 -3.65
CA ASP A 46 -50.22 43.33 -5.11
C ASP A 46 -51.46 42.60 -5.66
N LYS A 47 -51.89 41.50 -5.02
CA LYS A 47 -53.11 40.77 -5.42
C LYS A 47 -54.41 41.53 -5.19
N ALA A 48 -54.42 42.52 -4.29
CA ALA A 48 -55.57 43.37 -4.02
C ALA A 48 -55.57 44.65 -4.87
N ASP A 49 -54.64 44.78 -5.82
CA ASP A 49 -54.42 45.98 -6.63
C ASP A 49 -54.12 47.25 -5.79
N ASN A 50 -53.56 47.05 -4.59
CA ASN A 50 -53.12 48.15 -3.72
C ASN A 50 -51.73 48.62 -4.14
N ILE A 51 -51.67 49.79 -4.78
CA ILE A 51 -50.44 50.37 -5.31
C ILE A 51 -49.49 50.79 -4.16
N PRO A 52 -48.21 50.37 -4.18
CA PRO A 52 -47.22 50.79 -3.19
C PRO A 52 -46.86 52.26 -3.33
N ASN A 53 -46.56 52.91 -2.20
CA ASN A 53 -46.14 54.32 -2.15
C ASN A 53 -44.62 54.52 -1.95
N SER A 54 -43.87 53.45 -1.70
CA SER A 54 -42.42 53.49 -1.48
C SER A 54 -41.78 52.13 -1.72
N ASP A 55 -40.46 52.12 -1.97
CA ASP A 55 -39.67 50.89 -2.15
C ASP A 55 -38.92 50.44 -0.87
N ILE A 56 -39.13 51.12 0.26
CA ILE A 56 -38.38 50.90 1.50
C ILE A 56 -38.52 49.46 2.00
N MET A 57 -39.76 48.96 2.11
CA MET A 57 -40.03 47.63 2.63
C MET A 57 -39.47 46.54 1.71
N ILE A 58 -39.68 46.67 0.40
CA ILE A 58 -39.22 45.66 -0.55
C ILE A 58 -37.69 45.62 -0.64
N LYS A 59 -37.02 46.78 -0.59
CA LYS A 59 -35.54 46.85 -0.51
C LYS A 59 -34.99 46.13 0.72
N HIS A 60 -35.61 46.32 1.89
CA HIS A 60 -35.23 45.59 3.11
C HIS A 60 -35.36 44.08 2.92
N LEU A 61 -36.49 43.64 2.37
CA LEU A 61 -36.78 42.22 2.17
C LEU A 61 -35.84 41.57 1.15
N ILE A 62 -35.51 42.25 0.06
CA ILE A 62 -34.49 41.79 -0.89
C ILE A 62 -33.18 41.54 -0.14
N GLY A 63 -32.67 42.54 0.60
CA GLY A 63 -31.41 42.39 1.33
C GLY A 63 -31.42 41.21 2.31
N TYR A 64 -32.55 40.97 2.98
CA TYR A 64 -32.71 39.84 3.90
C TYR A 64 -32.75 38.48 3.19
N PHE A 65 -33.64 38.30 2.20
CA PHE A 65 -33.85 37.01 1.55
C PHE A 65 -32.77 36.65 0.54
N GLU A 66 -32.04 37.61 -0.02
CA GLU A 66 -30.84 37.35 -0.84
C GLU A 66 -29.74 36.65 -0.02
N ASP A 67 -29.56 37.06 1.24
CA ASP A 67 -28.56 36.47 2.14
C ASP A 67 -29.06 35.20 2.84
N LYS A 68 -30.29 35.21 3.35
CA LYS A 68 -30.82 34.15 4.23
C LYS A 68 -31.89 33.26 3.62
N GLY A 69 -32.41 33.59 2.45
CA GLY A 69 -33.54 32.89 1.82
C GLY A 69 -33.14 31.65 1.04
N SER A 70 -34.05 30.69 0.97
CA SER A 70 -34.06 29.60 -0.01
C SER A 70 -34.29 30.13 -1.43
N MET A 71 -34.01 29.32 -2.46
CA MET A 71 -34.23 29.73 -3.87
C MET A 71 -35.68 30.12 -4.16
N LEU A 72 -36.66 29.44 -3.53
CA LEU A 72 -38.07 29.79 -3.66
C LEU A 72 -38.38 31.17 -3.05
N GLU A 73 -37.73 31.50 -1.94
CA GLU A 73 -37.90 32.80 -1.27
C GLU A 73 -37.23 33.93 -2.05
N LYS A 74 -36.06 33.63 -2.64
CA LYS A 74 -35.38 34.54 -3.56
C LYS A 74 -36.22 34.79 -4.81
N GLN A 75 -36.83 33.76 -5.39
CA GLN A 75 -37.80 33.90 -6.48
C GLN A 75 -38.98 34.80 -6.05
N GLU A 76 -39.58 34.53 -4.88
CA GLU A 76 -40.77 35.25 -4.40
C GLU A 76 -40.49 36.73 -4.10
N VAL A 77 -39.41 37.02 -3.38
CA VAL A 77 -39.06 38.41 -3.03
C VAL A 77 -38.70 39.23 -4.28
N THR A 78 -37.99 38.63 -5.24
CA THR A 78 -37.63 39.33 -6.49
C THR A 78 -38.83 39.50 -7.43
N TYR A 79 -39.76 38.53 -7.46
CA TYR A 79 -41.02 38.71 -8.19
C TYR A 79 -41.79 39.92 -7.66
N TYR A 80 -41.98 40.02 -6.35
CA TYR A 80 -42.71 41.14 -5.75
C TYR A 80 -41.92 42.45 -5.77
N ALA A 81 -40.60 42.41 -5.84
CA ALA A 81 -39.80 43.58 -6.19
C ALA A 81 -40.10 44.09 -7.60
N GLY A 82 -40.20 43.17 -8.57
CA GLY A 82 -40.65 43.48 -9.93
C GLY A 82 -42.00 44.19 -9.93
N SER A 83 -43.00 43.64 -9.22
CA SER A 83 -44.32 44.27 -9.07
C SER A 83 -44.25 45.66 -8.44
N VAL A 84 -43.52 45.81 -7.32
CA VAL A 84 -43.43 47.11 -6.63
C VAL A 84 -42.80 48.18 -7.53
N TYR A 85 -41.70 47.86 -8.21
CA TYR A 85 -41.07 48.82 -9.12
C TYR A 85 -41.91 49.10 -10.37
N ARG A 86 -42.65 48.12 -10.89
CA ARG A 86 -43.62 48.32 -11.98
C ARG A 86 -44.66 49.35 -11.57
N ASP A 87 -45.23 49.21 -10.38
CA ASP A 87 -46.31 50.08 -9.90
C ASP A 87 -45.80 51.47 -9.50
N LEU A 88 -44.54 51.56 -9.05
CA LEU A 88 -43.82 52.82 -8.87
C LEU A 88 -43.35 53.47 -10.18
N ARG A 89 -43.69 52.87 -11.34
CA ARG A 89 -43.32 53.32 -12.70
C ARG A 89 -41.80 53.37 -12.94
N ASP A 90 -41.04 52.53 -12.23
CA ASP A 90 -39.63 52.31 -12.49
C ASP A 90 -39.45 51.06 -13.35
N THR A 91 -39.64 51.24 -14.66
CA THR A 91 -39.57 50.16 -15.65
C THR A 91 -38.24 49.40 -15.65
N PRO A 92 -37.05 50.05 -15.61
CA PRO A 92 -35.77 49.33 -15.61
C PRO A 92 -35.64 48.38 -14.40
N ARG A 93 -35.85 48.90 -13.18
CA ARG A 93 -35.76 48.06 -11.97
C ARG A 93 -36.80 46.94 -11.99
N ALA A 94 -38.02 47.23 -12.44
CA ALA A 94 -39.06 46.20 -12.56
C ALA A 94 -38.62 45.02 -13.44
N LEU A 95 -38.08 45.32 -14.62
CA LEU A 95 -37.56 44.31 -15.55
C LEU A 95 -36.40 43.52 -14.94
N GLY A 96 -35.41 44.19 -14.35
CA GLY A 96 -34.28 43.54 -13.69
C GLY A 96 -34.72 42.55 -12.61
N TYR A 97 -35.69 42.93 -11.76
CA TYR A 97 -36.20 42.05 -10.71
C TYR A 97 -37.06 40.89 -11.22
N PHE A 98 -37.91 41.12 -12.23
CA PHE A 98 -38.66 40.01 -12.84
C PHE A 98 -37.73 39.02 -13.54
N LEU A 99 -36.72 39.49 -14.29
CA LEU A 99 -35.70 38.63 -14.89
C LEU A 99 -34.98 37.81 -13.82
N LYS A 100 -34.56 38.44 -12.73
CA LYS A 100 -33.91 37.78 -11.59
C LYS A 100 -34.80 36.71 -10.94
N SER A 101 -36.10 36.98 -10.82
CA SER A 101 -37.07 35.99 -10.35
C SER A 101 -37.14 34.76 -11.28
N THR A 102 -37.14 34.96 -12.61
CA THR A 102 -37.10 33.84 -13.56
C THR A 102 -35.81 33.03 -13.49
N GLU A 103 -34.70 33.64 -13.09
CA GLU A 103 -33.43 32.97 -12.91
C GLU A 103 -33.44 32.07 -11.66
N TYR A 104 -33.91 32.58 -10.52
CA TYR A 104 -34.04 31.77 -9.30
C TYR A 104 -34.97 30.58 -9.50
N ALA A 105 -36.04 30.77 -10.26
CA ALA A 105 -36.95 29.71 -10.67
C ALA A 105 -36.24 28.61 -11.48
N LYS A 106 -35.39 28.97 -12.45
CA LYS A 106 -34.66 28.02 -13.31
C LYS A 106 -33.53 27.28 -12.60
N ASN A 107 -32.89 27.91 -11.62
CA ASN A 107 -31.75 27.35 -10.89
C ASN A 107 -32.17 26.55 -9.64
N GLY A 108 -33.44 26.61 -9.25
CA GLY A 108 -33.96 25.90 -8.08
C GLY A 108 -34.51 24.50 -8.39
N ASN A 109 -34.39 23.58 -7.44
CA ASN A 109 -35.02 22.24 -7.54
C ASN A 109 -36.55 22.29 -7.34
N ASN A 110 -37.05 23.32 -6.64
CA ASN A 110 -38.47 23.59 -6.42
C ASN A 110 -38.78 25.01 -6.89
N CYS A 111 -39.57 25.13 -7.95
CA CYS A 111 -39.98 26.40 -8.56
C CYS A 111 -41.49 26.58 -8.44
N ASP A 112 -41.95 27.79 -8.10
CA ASP A 112 -43.35 28.17 -8.29
C ASP A 112 -43.59 28.47 -9.78
N SER A 113 -44.09 27.48 -10.52
CA SER A 113 -44.35 27.59 -11.96
C SER A 113 -45.42 28.64 -12.29
N ILE A 114 -46.37 28.91 -11.38
CA ILE A 114 -47.39 29.94 -11.59
C ILE A 114 -46.73 31.31 -11.49
N MET A 115 -45.90 31.52 -10.47
CA MET A 115 -45.13 32.76 -10.32
C MET A 115 -44.16 32.98 -11.49
N LEU A 116 -43.48 31.92 -11.95
CA LEU A 116 -42.61 31.99 -13.13
C LEU A 116 -43.39 32.42 -14.38
N ARG A 117 -44.56 31.81 -14.64
CA ARG A 117 -45.43 32.21 -15.75
C ARG A 117 -45.84 33.68 -15.61
N ASN A 118 -46.28 34.09 -14.43
CA ASN A 118 -46.70 35.47 -14.18
C ASN A 118 -45.52 36.46 -14.32
N ALA A 119 -44.30 36.06 -13.98
CA ALA A 119 -43.10 36.87 -14.21
C ALA A 119 -42.89 37.10 -15.72
N TYR A 120 -43.00 36.06 -16.55
CA TYR A 120 -42.94 36.20 -18.01
C TYR A 120 -44.06 37.08 -18.57
N SER A 121 -45.28 36.95 -18.04
CA SER A 121 -46.42 37.80 -18.37
C SER A 121 -46.11 39.28 -18.12
N ASN A 122 -45.53 39.60 -16.96
CA ASN A 122 -45.12 40.96 -16.62
C ASN A 122 -43.96 41.48 -17.46
N LEU A 123 -42.98 40.63 -17.75
CA LEU A 123 -41.89 40.99 -18.65
C LEU A 123 -42.41 41.30 -20.06
N ASN A 124 -43.37 40.52 -20.58
CA ASN A 124 -44.01 40.80 -21.87
C ASN A 124 -44.65 42.21 -21.87
N ASP A 125 -45.50 42.52 -20.90
CA ASP A 125 -46.17 43.83 -20.81
C ASP A 125 -45.16 44.99 -20.72
N LEU A 126 -44.12 44.84 -19.88
CA LEU A 126 -43.09 45.87 -19.72
C LEU A 126 -42.27 46.07 -21.00
N TYR A 127 -41.83 44.98 -21.64
CA TYR A 127 -41.10 45.06 -22.92
C TYR A 127 -41.99 45.67 -24.02
N TYR A 128 -43.28 45.32 -24.06
CA TYR A 128 -44.22 45.87 -25.03
C TYR A 128 -44.39 47.39 -24.85
N LYS A 129 -44.57 47.86 -23.60
CA LYS A 129 -44.71 49.30 -23.28
C LYS A 129 -43.49 50.13 -23.70
N VAL A 130 -42.29 49.56 -23.62
CA VAL A 130 -41.05 50.19 -24.10
C VAL A 130 -40.72 49.85 -25.56
N GLN A 131 -41.67 49.27 -26.29
CA GLN A 131 -41.56 48.92 -27.72
C GLN A 131 -40.43 47.94 -28.06
N ASN A 132 -39.93 47.18 -27.09
CA ASN A 132 -39.04 46.05 -27.36
C ASN A 132 -39.87 44.80 -27.69
N TYR A 133 -40.53 44.83 -28.84
CA TYR A 133 -41.49 43.79 -29.25
C TYR A 133 -40.84 42.42 -29.46
N ASN A 134 -39.55 42.38 -29.80
CA ASN A 134 -38.81 41.12 -29.94
C ASN A 134 -38.71 40.39 -28.59
N ASP A 135 -38.29 41.07 -27.53
CA ASP A 135 -38.22 40.45 -26.21
C ASP A 135 -39.60 40.24 -25.60
N ALA A 136 -40.56 41.14 -25.87
CA ALA A 136 -41.96 40.90 -25.51
C ALA A 136 -42.48 39.57 -26.07
N ALA A 137 -42.26 39.31 -27.36
CA ALA A 137 -42.63 38.05 -28.00
C ALA A 137 -41.92 36.84 -27.35
N LYS A 138 -40.61 36.94 -27.07
CA LYS A 138 -39.87 35.85 -26.38
C LYS A 138 -40.46 35.55 -25.00
N MET A 139 -40.81 36.57 -24.24
CA MET A 139 -41.39 36.39 -22.90
C MET A 139 -42.78 35.74 -22.99
N ALA A 140 -43.61 36.14 -23.95
CA ALA A 140 -44.91 35.50 -24.17
C ALA A 140 -44.78 34.04 -24.64
N GLN A 141 -43.74 33.70 -25.42
CA GLN A 141 -43.46 32.30 -25.80
C GLN A 141 -43.12 31.46 -24.57
N GLU A 142 -42.27 31.98 -23.68
CA GLU A 142 -41.93 31.31 -22.43
C GLU A 142 -43.14 31.21 -21.50
N GLU A 143 -43.98 32.25 -21.42
CA GLU A 143 -45.25 32.23 -20.69
C GLU A 143 -46.16 31.09 -21.19
N LEU A 144 -46.35 30.99 -22.51
CA LEU A 144 -47.17 29.95 -23.13
C LEU A 144 -46.61 28.55 -22.86
N LYS A 145 -45.29 28.38 -22.94
CA LYS A 145 -44.62 27.12 -22.65
C LYS A 145 -44.91 26.66 -21.22
N ILE A 146 -44.82 27.54 -20.23
CA ILE A 146 -45.15 27.20 -18.84
C ILE A 146 -46.64 26.88 -18.69
N ALA A 147 -47.52 27.62 -19.34
CA ALA A 147 -48.97 27.35 -19.32
C ALA A 147 -49.30 25.94 -19.86
N GLN A 148 -48.65 25.53 -20.96
CA GLN A 148 -48.81 24.20 -21.54
C GLN A 148 -48.25 23.10 -20.64
N GLN A 149 -47.06 23.30 -20.06
CA GLN A 149 -46.43 22.34 -19.14
C GLN A 149 -47.26 22.13 -17.87
N THR A 150 -47.85 23.19 -17.34
CA THR A 150 -48.72 23.14 -16.14
C THR A 150 -50.16 22.74 -16.47
N ARG A 151 -50.48 22.52 -17.75
CA ARG A 151 -51.83 22.21 -18.25
C ARG A 151 -52.88 23.23 -17.79
N THR A 152 -52.47 24.50 -17.70
CA THR A 152 -53.38 25.61 -17.43
C THR A 152 -53.90 26.15 -18.75
N ASN A 153 -55.20 26.03 -19.00
CA ASN A 153 -55.86 26.61 -20.17
C ASN A 153 -56.03 28.13 -19.99
N THR A 154 -54.95 28.88 -20.18
CA THR A 154 -54.94 30.35 -20.09
C THR A 154 -54.88 31.00 -21.45
N ILE A 155 -55.70 32.02 -21.65
CA ILE A 155 -55.82 32.75 -22.92
C ILE A 155 -54.75 33.84 -23.05
N THR A 156 -54.37 34.47 -21.94
CA THR A 156 -53.41 35.58 -21.86
C THR A 156 -52.12 35.39 -22.67
N PRO A 157 -51.41 34.26 -22.61
CA PRO A 157 -50.14 34.10 -23.36
C PRO A 157 -50.34 34.13 -24.88
N TYR A 158 -51.48 33.65 -25.37
CA TYR A 158 -51.84 33.71 -26.79
C TYR A 158 -52.13 35.15 -27.23
N LEU A 159 -52.84 35.93 -26.41
CA LEU A 159 -53.08 37.35 -26.68
C LEU A 159 -51.76 38.13 -26.69
N HIS A 160 -50.91 37.95 -25.68
CA HIS A 160 -49.58 38.57 -25.61
C HIS A 160 -48.71 38.25 -26.84
N LEU A 161 -48.70 36.99 -27.28
CA LEU A 161 -48.00 36.58 -28.50
C LEU A 161 -48.57 37.27 -29.74
N GLY A 162 -49.90 37.22 -29.90
CA GLY A 162 -50.57 37.79 -31.05
C GLY A 162 -50.30 39.29 -31.17
N THR A 163 -50.47 40.04 -30.08
CA THR A 163 -50.24 41.49 -30.05
C THR A 163 -48.76 41.84 -30.29
N ALA A 164 -47.81 41.08 -29.74
CA ALA A 164 -46.39 41.28 -30.02
C ALA A 164 -46.06 40.99 -31.50
N TYR A 165 -46.68 39.98 -32.10
CA TYR A 165 -46.50 39.67 -33.51
C TYR A 165 -47.15 40.67 -34.45
N ILE A 166 -48.30 41.28 -34.10
CA ILE A 166 -48.84 42.45 -34.82
C ILE A 166 -47.78 43.55 -34.87
N ALA A 167 -47.21 43.92 -33.71
CA ALA A 167 -46.21 44.99 -33.62
C ALA A 167 -44.92 44.67 -34.41
N LEU A 168 -44.59 43.40 -34.58
CA LEU A 168 -43.47 42.92 -35.40
C LEU A 168 -43.82 42.73 -36.89
N ASN A 169 -45.04 43.09 -37.33
CA ASN A 169 -45.55 42.86 -38.68
C ASN A 169 -45.55 41.37 -39.10
N LYS A 170 -45.73 40.46 -38.14
CA LYS A 170 -45.82 39.01 -38.34
C LYS A 170 -47.28 38.56 -38.34
N THR A 171 -48.01 38.99 -39.37
CA THR A 171 -49.47 38.85 -39.49
C THR A 171 -49.94 37.40 -39.36
N LYS A 172 -49.22 36.44 -39.96
CA LYS A 172 -49.61 35.03 -39.94
C LYS A 172 -49.48 34.46 -38.53
N GLU A 173 -48.32 34.65 -37.90
CA GLU A 173 -48.04 34.19 -36.54
C GLU A 173 -48.95 34.85 -35.51
N ALA A 174 -49.31 36.12 -35.71
CA ALA A 174 -50.29 36.80 -34.89
C ALA A 174 -51.67 36.12 -35.00
N CYS A 175 -52.13 35.86 -36.23
CA CYS A 175 -53.40 35.19 -36.50
C CYS A 175 -53.45 33.78 -35.88
N ASP A 176 -52.37 33.00 -36.01
CA ASP A 176 -52.25 31.66 -35.42
C ASP A 176 -52.34 31.71 -33.88
N ALA A 177 -51.71 32.71 -33.25
CA ALA A 177 -51.78 32.90 -31.79
C ALA A 177 -53.21 33.24 -31.34
N PHE A 178 -53.88 34.17 -32.02
CA PHE A 178 -55.26 34.54 -31.72
C PHE A 178 -56.26 33.39 -31.96
N ASP A 179 -56.02 32.55 -32.97
CA ASP A 179 -56.80 31.34 -33.19
C ASP A 179 -56.69 30.38 -32.00
N GLY A 180 -55.49 30.22 -31.43
CA GLY A 180 -55.29 29.45 -30.20
C GLY A 180 -56.07 30.03 -29.00
N ALA A 181 -56.04 31.36 -28.82
CA ALA A 181 -56.86 32.03 -27.81
C ALA A 181 -58.37 31.77 -28.01
N PHE A 182 -58.85 31.92 -29.25
CA PHE A 182 -60.25 31.70 -29.60
C PHE A 182 -60.67 30.24 -29.39
N GLU A 183 -59.79 29.29 -29.71
CA GLU A 183 -60.01 27.86 -29.46
C GLU A 183 -60.19 27.57 -27.97
N VAL A 184 -59.33 28.12 -27.10
CA VAL A 184 -59.46 27.98 -25.64
C VAL A 184 -60.81 28.52 -25.15
N ILE A 185 -61.24 29.69 -25.64
CA ILE A 185 -62.54 30.29 -25.26
C ILE A 185 -63.69 29.39 -25.68
N THR A 186 -63.71 28.91 -26.92
CA THR A 186 -64.82 28.11 -27.45
C THR A 186 -64.91 26.71 -26.83
N HIS A 187 -63.80 26.17 -26.32
CA HIS A 187 -63.77 24.89 -25.60
C HIS A 187 -63.93 25.02 -24.07
N SER A 188 -64.03 26.24 -23.53
CA SER A 188 -64.16 26.48 -22.08
C SER A 188 -65.45 25.95 -21.45
N GLY A 189 -66.50 25.69 -22.25
CA GLY A 189 -67.83 25.32 -21.80
C GLY A 189 -68.68 26.49 -21.26
N ASP A 190 -68.07 27.65 -21.01
CA ASP A 190 -68.76 28.84 -20.50
C ASP A 190 -68.14 30.13 -21.08
N ILE A 191 -68.51 30.43 -22.33
CA ILE A 191 -68.05 31.62 -23.08
C ILE A 191 -68.39 32.94 -22.34
N SER A 192 -69.39 32.93 -21.44
CA SER A 192 -69.79 34.14 -20.71
C SER A 192 -68.70 34.66 -19.77
N LYS A 193 -67.75 33.82 -19.36
CA LYS A 193 -66.59 34.22 -18.53
C LYS A 193 -65.48 34.89 -19.32
N HIS A 194 -65.54 34.85 -20.65
CA HIS A 194 -64.47 35.28 -21.56
C HIS A 194 -64.84 36.53 -22.37
N GLN A 195 -65.76 37.35 -21.86
CA GLN A 195 -66.23 38.54 -22.59
C GLN A 195 -65.10 39.55 -22.85
N SER A 196 -64.23 39.76 -21.86
CA SER A 196 -63.05 40.62 -21.99
C SER A 196 -62.06 40.07 -23.02
N ASP A 197 -61.76 38.76 -22.97
CA ASP A 197 -60.87 38.10 -23.93
C ASP A 197 -61.42 38.20 -25.38
N LEU A 198 -62.74 38.06 -25.55
CA LEU A 198 -63.41 38.22 -26.84
C LEU A 198 -63.32 39.65 -27.38
N LEU A 199 -63.32 40.67 -26.51
CA LEU A 199 -63.13 42.07 -26.91
C LEU A 199 -61.72 42.32 -27.43
N TYR A 200 -60.70 41.71 -26.82
CA TYR A 200 -59.33 41.73 -27.35
C TYR A 200 -59.28 41.09 -28.74
N LEU A 201 -59.79 39.85 -28.87
CA LEU A 201 -59.82 39.16 -30.16
C LEU A 201 -60.62 39.91 -31.23
N LEU A 202 -61.72 40.57 -30.86
CA LEU A 202 -62.49 41.42 -31.77
C LEU A 202 -61.61 42.54 -32.34
N CYS A 203 -60.89 43.25 -31.47
CA CYS A 203 -60.00 44.33 -31.86
C CYS A 203 -58.87 43.79 -32.76
N ASP A 204 -58.17 42.74 -32.29
CA ASP A 204 -56.99 42.19 -32.94
C ASP A 204 -57.31 41.58 -34.31
N TYR A 205 -58.39 40.79 -34.43
CA TYR A 205 -58.83 40.28 -35.73
C TYR A 205 -59.29 41.41 -36.67
N SER A 206 -59.83 42.51 -36.13
CA SER A 206 -60.20 43.66 -36.96
C SER A 206 -58.97 44.38 -37.50
N VAL A 207 -57.93 44.58 -36.68
CA VAL A 207 -56.63 45.12 -37.10
C VAL A 207 -55.96 44.23 -38.16
N LEU A 208 -56.07 42.90 -38.02
CA LEU A 208 -55.55 41.91 -38.98
C LEU A 208 -56.44 41.70 -40.22
N MET A 209 -57.51 42.49 -40.38
CA MET A 209 -58.48 42.39 -41.48
C MET A 209 -59.17 41.01 -41.62
N GLN A 210 -59.30 40.27 -40.52
CA GLN A 210 -59.91 38.94 -40.47
C GLN A 210 -61.44 39.02 -40.29
N HIS A 211 -62.15 39.48 -41.33
CA HIS A 211 -63.60 39.74 -41.31
C HIS A 211 -64.44 38.61 -40.67
N SER A 212 -64.25 37.37 -41.09
CA SER A 212 -65.04 36.23 -40.61
C SER A 212 -64.81 35.95 -39.12
N LYS A 213 -63.56 36.08 -38.65
CA LYS A 213 -63.18 35.82 -37.26
C LYS A 213 -63.63 36.94 -36.33
N ALA A 214 -63.43 38.19 -36.74
CA ALA A 214 -63.91 39.37 -36.02
C ALA A 214 -65.45 39.34 -35.87
N LYS A 215 -66.18 39.03 -36.95
CA LYS A 215 -67.65 38.87 -36.91
C LYS A 215 -68.09 37.76 -35.94
N LYS A 216 -67.36 36.64 -35.91
CA LYS A 216 -67.63 35.55 -34.96
C LYS A 216 -67.43 36.01 -33.52
N CYS A 217 -66.33 36.71 -33.21
CA CYS A 217 -66.10 37.30 -31.89
C CYS A 217 -67.23 38.26 -31.51
N PHE A 218 -67.58 39.19 -32.40
CA PHE A 218 -68.67 40.15 -32.20
C PHE A 218 -70.00 39.47 -31.85
N SER A 219 -70.34 38.36 -32.52
CA SER A 219 -71.58 37.61 -32.26
C SER A 219 -71.63 36.93 -30.88
N LEU A 220 -70.48 36.70 -30.24
CA LEU A 220 -70.36 36.07 -28.92
C LEU A 220 -70.25 37.08 -27.77
N ILE A 221 -70.03 38.36 -28.10
CA ILE A 221 -69.95 39.45 -27.14
C ILE A 221 -71.37 39.90 -26.77
N LYS A 222 -71.68 39.86 -25.47
CA LYS A 222 -72.92 40.35 -24.86
C LYS A 222 -72.76 41.74 -24.24
N TYR A 223 -71.52 42.12 -23.96
CA TYR A 223 -71.19 43.44 -23.42
C TYR A 223 -71.41 44.53 -24.47
N THR A 224 -71.90 45.70 -24.04
CA THR A 224 -71.97 46.90 -24.89
C THR A 224 -71.40 48.12 -24.15
N PRO A 225 -70.48 48.88 -24.77
CA PRO A 225 -69.92 50.09 -24.15
C PRO A 225 -70.96 51.20 -23.90
N LEU A 226 -72.17 51.06 -24.45
CA LEU A 226 -73.28 52.00 -24.25
C LEU A 226 -73.94 51.88 -22.88
N ASN A 227 -73.96 50.67 -22.29
CA ASN A 227 -74.62 50.39 -21.02
C ASN A 227 -73.68 50.68 -19.85
N GLU A 228 -72.42 50.26 -19.98
CA GLU A 228 -71.37 50.46 -18.99
C GLU A 228 -70.13 50.90 -19.75
N PHE A 229 -69.81 52.20 -19.69
CA PHE A 229 -68.69 52.75 -20.47
C PHE A 229 -67.36 52.14 -20.04
N SER A 230 -66.52 51.81 -21.03
CA SER A 230 -65.14 51.37 -20.81
C SER A 230 -64.31 51.74 -22.04
N ASP A 231 -63.09 52.22 -21.79
CA ASP A 231 -62.19 52.78 -22.81
C ASP A 231 -61.86 51.77 -23.91
N PHE A 232 -61.33 50.61 -23.52
CA PHE A 232 -60.87 49.59 -24.46
C PHE A 232 -62.01 48.97 -25.29
N PRO A 233 -63.16 48.60 -24.72
CA PRO A 233 -64.29 48.12 -25.51
C PRO A 233 -64.83 49.13 -26.54
N CYS A 234 -64.82 50.43 -26.23
CA CYS A 234 -65.14 51.47 -27.22
C CYS A 234 -64.17 51.41 -28.41
N MET A 235 -62.86 51.29 -28.15
CA MET A 235 -61.85 51.14 -29.20
C MET A 235 -62.04 49.85 -30.01
N ALA A 236 -62.27 48.71 -29.36
CA ALA A 236 -62.51 47.43 -30.04
C ALA A 236 -63.72 47.49 -30.99
N PHE A 237 -64.81 48.15 -30.56
CA PHE A 237 -65.99 48.36 -31.40
C PHE A 237 -65.69 49.32 -32.56
N ALA A 238 -64.96 50.42 -32.31
CA ALA A 238 -64.54 51.34 -33.37
C ALA A 238 -63.72 50.61 -34.45
N LYS A 239 -62.75 49.77 -34.05
CA LYS A 239 -61.96 48.95 -34.98
C LYS A 239 -62.79 47.92 -35.75
N TYR A 240 -63.74 47.28 -35.09
CA TYR A 240 -64.66 46.37 -35.77
C TYR A 240 -65.55 47.08 -36.80
N TYR A 241 -66.06 48.26 -36.48
CA TYR A 241 -66.87 49.04 -37.43
C TYR A 241 -66.05 49.66 -38.55
N GLU A 242 -64.79 49.98 -38.31
CA GLU A 242 -63.81 50.37 -39.34
C GLU A 242 -63.65 49.23 -40.35
N LEU A 243 -63.40 48.00 -39.87
CA LEU A 243 -63.35 46.79 -40.70
C LEU A 243 -64.65 46.58 -41.50
N CYS A 244 -65.81 46.91 -40.91
CA CYS A 244 -67.11 46.76 -41.57
C CYS A 244 -67.48 47.94 -42.49
N ASN A 245 -66.60 48.92 -42.69
CA ASN A 245 -66.87 50.15 -43.44
C ASN A 245 -68.11 50.92 -42.91
N LYS A 246 -68.31 50.96 -41.59
CA LYS A 246 -69.40 51.69 -40.91
C LYS A 246 -68.87 52.96 -40.27
N THR A 247 -68.46 53.93 -41.09
CA THR A 247 -67.76 55.14 -40.64
C THR A 247 -68.50 55.93 -39.57
N ASP A 248 -69.83 56.03 -39.63
CA ASP A 248 -70.59 56.78 -38.62
C ASP A 248 -70.53 56.11 -37.23
N SER A 249 -70.51 54.77 -37.20
CA SER A 249 -70.29 54.02 -35.95
C SER A 249 -68.88 54.21 -35.43
N VAL A 250 -67.86 54.22 -36.30
CA VAL A 250 -66.48 54.52 -35.90
C VAL A 250 -66.39 55.89 -35.23
N ILE A 251 -66.96 56.92 -35.88
CA ILE A 251 -66.99 58.27 -35.35
C ILE A 251 -67.69 58.32 -33.99
N PHE A 252 -68.84 57.65 -33.86
CA PHE A 252 -69.60 57.61 -32.61
C PHE A 252 -68.77 57.04 -31.45
N TYR A 253 -68.17 55.85 -31.62
CA TYR A 253 -67.39 55.22 -30.56
C TYR A 253 -66.10 55.98 -30.24
N CYS A 254 -65.42 56.53 -31.25
CA CYS A 254 -64.23 57.35 -31.02
C CYS A 254 -64.56 58.64 -30.26
N LYS A 255 -65.66 59.32 -30.60
CA LYS A 255 -66.13 60.51 -29.86
C LYS A 255 -66.51 60.17 -28.43
N LEU A 256 -67.29 59.10 -28.23
CA LEU A 256 -67.67 58.63 -26.90
C LEU A 256 -66.44 58.35 -26.02
N LEU A 257 -65.40 57.75 -26.59
CA LEU A 257 -64.13 57.50 -25.93
C LEU A 257 -63.37 58.79 -25.60
N LEU A 258 -63.33 59.78 -26.49
CA LEU A 258 -62.69 61.07 -26.20
C LEU A 258 -63.47 61.89 -25.15
N ASP A 259 -64.80 61.74 -25.08
CA ASP A 259 -65.65 62.50 -24.17
C ASP A 259 -65.60 61.96 -22.73
N LYS A 260 -65.50 60.63 -22.57
CA LYS A 260 -65.60 59.96 -21.26
C LYS A 260 -64.32 59.25 -20.82
N GLY A 261 -63.38 59.05 -21.73
CA GLY A 261 -62.25 58.18 -21.51
C GLY A 261 -61.13 58.78 -20.70
N THR A 262 -60.34 57.90 -20.12
CA THR A 262 -59.19 58.27 -19.28
C THR A 262 -57.90 57.60 -19.72
N ASP A 263 -57.99 56.51 -20.47
CA ASP A 263 -56.83 55.85 -21.04
C ASP A 263 -56.27 56.60 -22.25
N ILE A 264 -55.11 57.23 -22.03
CA ILE A 264 -54.41 58.06 -23.01
C ILE A 264 -54.10 57.29 -24.30
N TYR A 265 -53.85 55.97 -24.23
CA TYR A 265 -53.52 55.16 -25.41
C TYR A 265 -54.72 55.00 -26.33
N ASN A 266 -55.88 54.60 -25.78
CA ASN A 266 -57.12 54.51 -26.55
C ASN A 266 -57.56 55.89 -27.06
N MET A 267 -57.41 56.95 -26.28
CA MET A 267 -57.73 58.32 -26.72
C MET A 267 -56.82 58.80 -27.88
N TYR A 268 -55.53 58.47 -27.83
CA TYR A 268 -54.59 58.70 -28.92
C TYR A 268 -55.03 58.00 -30.21
N ASP A 269 -55.37 56.71 -30.15
CA ASP A 269 -55.81 55.96 -31.34
C ASP A 269 -57.16 56.48 -31.88
N ALA A 270 -58.07 56.90 -30.99
CA ALA A 270 -59.38 57.43 -31.37
C ALA A 270 -59.25 58.78 -32.06
N SER A 271 -58.44 59.69 -31.52
CA SER A 271 -58.17 61.00 -32.15
C SER A 271 -57.48 60.85 -33.50
N LYS A 272 -56.55 59.89 -33.64
CA LYS A 272 -55.92 59.54 -34.92
C LYS A 272 -56.94 59.08 -35.96
N LEU A 273 -57.84 58.16 -35.58
CA LEU A 273 -58.90 57.67 -36.46
C LEU A 273 -59.85 58.78 -36.91
N LEU A 274 -60.29 59.62 -35.98
CA LEU A 274 -61.18 60.74 -36.30
C LEU A 274 -60.50 61.75 -37.22
N TYR A 275 -59.24 62.08 -36.96
CA TYR A 275 -58.44 62.93 -37.85
C TYR A 275 -58.40 62.36 -39.27
N GLN A 276 -58.06 61.07 -39.43
CA GLN A 276 -58.01 60.41 -40.74
C GLN A 276 -59.37 60.46 -41.45
N ILE A 277 -60.44 60.07 -40.76
CA ILE A 277 -61.80 60.05 -41.32
C ILE A 277 -62.25 61.45 -41.79
N TYR A 278 -62.05 62.47 -40.96
CA TYR A 278 -62.49 63.83 -41.32
C TYR A 278 -61.60 64.46 -42.40
N SER A 279 -60.31 64.14 -42.42
CA SER A 279 -59.40 64.52 -43.51
C SER A 279 -59.85 63.91 -44.84
N ASP A 280 -60.16 62.62 -44.86
CA ASP A 280 -60.62 61.91 -46.07
C ASP A 280 -61.98 62.44 -46.58
N ARG A 281 -62.84 62.91 -45.66
CA ARG A 281 -64.13 63.55 -45.99
C ARG A 281 -64.00 65.02 -46.44
N GLY A 282 -62.81 65.63 -46.32
CA GLY A 282 -62.59 67.04 -46.61
C GLY A 282 -63.15 68.03 -45.57
N ASP A 283 -63.50 67.55 -44.38
CA ASP A 283 -63.99 68.38 -43.28
C ASP A 283 -62.81 68.94 -42.47
N ILE A 284 -62.28 70.06 -42.97
CA ILE A 284 -61.05 70.68 -42.45
C ILE A 284 -61.18 71.05 -40.97
N ASN A 285 -62.34 71.54 -40.53
CA ASN A 285 -62.53 72.00 -39.15
C ASN A 285 -62.44 70.85 -38.14
N ASN A 286 -63.14 69.74 -38.41
CA ASN A 286 -63.07 68.56 -37.55
C ASN A 286 -61.70 67.88 -37.67
N ALA A 287 -61.12 67.80 -38.87
CA ALA A 287 -59.78 67.25 -39.06
C ALA A 287 -58.74 68.01 -38.23
N GLU A 288 -58.76 69.35 -38.26
CA GLU A 288 -57.85 70.17 -37.45
C GLU A 288 -58.08 69.97 -35.94
N HIS A 289 -59.34 69.93 -35.50
CA HIS A 289 -59.67 69.68 -34.10
C HIS A 289 -59.08 68.35 -33.59
N TYR A 290 -59.30 67.26 -34.34
CA TYR A 290 -58.80 65.94 -33.95
C TYR A 290 -57.29 65.77 -34.18
N ALA A 291 -56.70 66.49 -35.13
CA ALA A 291 -55.25 66.56 -35.28
C ALA A 291 -54.59 67.20 -34.03
N ARG A 292 -55.17 68.29 -33.50
CA ARG A 292 -54.67 68.91 -32.26
C ARG A 292 -54.80 67.96 -31.06
N ALA A 293 -55.93 67.26 -30.94
CA ALA A 293 -56.11 66.26 -29.88
C ALA A 293 -55.08 65.12 -29.99
N TYR A 294 -54.88 64.60 -31.21
CA TYR A 294 -53.88 63.58 -31.50
C TYR A 294 -52.46 64.02 -31.12
N MET A 295 -52.08 65.26 -31.46
CA MET A 295 -50.79 65.84 -31.07
C MET A 295 -50.66 65.97 -29.54
N GLN A 296 -51.70 66.43 -28.85
CA GLN A 296 -51.68 66.55 -27.38
C GLN A 296 -51.51 65.21 -26.68
N PHE A 297 -52.19 64.15 -27.15
CA PHE A 297 -52.01 62.81 -26.60
C PHE A 297 -50.63 62.24 -26.96
N SER A 298 -50.13 62.49 -28.17
CA SER A 298 -48.78 62.13 -28.60
C SER A 298 -47.71 62.71 -27.66
N ASP A 299 -47.83 64.00 -27.33
CA ASP A 299 -46.91 64.67 -26.41
C ASP A 299 -47.02 64.10 -24.98
N SER A 300 -48.24 63.81 -24.52
CA SER A 300 -48.50 63.23 -23.20
C SER A 300 -48.00 61.79 -23.04
N MET A 301 -47.89 61.04 -24.14
CA MET A 301 -47.37 59.67 -24.15
C MET A 301 -45.85 59.58 -23.99
N ASP A 302 -45.15 60.72 -24.11
CA ASP A 302 -43.70 60.88 -24.01
C ASP A 302 -42.93 59.76 -24.74
N PHE A 303 -43.07 59.73 -26.07
CA PHE A 303 -42.37 58.77 -26.92
C PHE A 303 -40.85 58.85 -26.75
N GLY A 304 -40.31 60.03 -26.42
CA GLY A 304 -38.91 60.22 -26.08
C GLY A 304 -38.51 59.41 -24.84
N LYS A 305 -39.29 59.52 -23.76
CA LYS A 305 -39.07 58.71 -22.55
C LYS A 305 -39.19 57.22 -22.82
N ARG A 306 -40.14 56.79 -23.67
CA ARG A 306 -40.26 55.37 -24.05
C ARG A 306 -39.04 54.88 -24.81
N GLN A 307 -38.51 55.68 -25.73
CA GLN A 307 -37.29 55.35 -26.47
C GLN A 307 -36.07 55.26 -25.54
N GLU A 308 -35.94 56.20 -24.60
CA GLU A 308 -34.90 56.19 -23.55
C GLU A 308 -35.02 54.93 -22.67
N LEU A 309 -36.23 54.61 -22.21
CA LEU A 309 -36.50 53.40 -21.44
C LEU A 309 -36.20 52.16 -22.25
N SER A 310 -36.59 52.10 -23.53
CA SER A 310 -36.26 50.99 -24.43
C SER A 310 -34.75 50.76 -24.53
N ALA A 311 -33.98 51.84 -24.72
CA ALA A 311 -32.52 51.77 -24.76
C ALA A 311 -31.93 51.33 -23.41
N THR A 312 -32.46 51.84 -22.30
CA THR A 312 -32.03 51.47 -20.94
C THR A 312 -32.30 49.99 -20.67
N VAL A 313 -33.49 49.51 -21.06
CA VAL A 313 -33.91 48.12 -20.94
C VAL A 313 -33.03 47.21 -21.78
N ASN A 314 -32.72 47.60 -23.01
CA ASN A 314 -31.79 46.83 -23.84
C ASN A 314 -30.41 46.77 -23.18
N ASN A 315 -29.90 47.88 -22.65
CA ASN A 315 -28.60 47.92 -21.97
C ASN A 315 -28.60 47.06 -20.69
N GLU A 316 -29.62 47.16 -19.84
CA GLU A 316 -29.74 46.33 -18.63
C GLU A 316 -29.90 44.86 -18.96
N PHE A 317 -30.68 44.52 -19.99
CA PHE A 317 -30.84 43.14 -20.44
C PHE A 317 -29.52 42.56 -20.97
N GLN A 318 -28.81 43.30 -21.83
CA GLN A 318 -27.49 42.88 -22.30
C GLN A 318 -26.52 42.73 -21.13
N TYR A 319 -26.53 43.68 -20.18
CA TYR A 319 -25.72 43.60 -18.97
C TYR A 319 -26.03 42.34 -18.15
N HIS A 320 -27.31 41.98 -17.97
CA HIS A 320 -27.72 40.75 -17.30
C HIS A 320 -27.22 39.50 -18.05
N LEU A 321 -27.31 39.48 -19.39
CA LEU A 321 -26.77 38.38 -20.20
C LEU A 321 -25.25 38.27 -20.08
N ASP A 322 -24.55 39.39 -20.09
CA ASP A 322 -23.10 39.46 -19.95
C ASP A 322 -22.64 38.99 -18.57
N GLN A 323 -23.31 39.42 -17.49
CA GLN A 323 -23.04 38.93 -16.14
C GLN A 323 -23.19 37.42 -16.05
N LYS A 324 -24.25 36.87 -16.63
CA LYS A 324 -24.46 35.42 -16.66
C LYS A 324 -23.34 34.71 -17.41
N LYS A 325 -22.99 35.21 -18.59
CA LYS A 325 -21.90 34.63 -19.40
C LYS A 325 -20.58 34.67 -18.65
N GLU A 326 -20.26 35.80 -18.01
CA GLU A 326 -19.06 35.97 -17.20
C GLU A 326 -19.04 34.99 -16.02
N GLN A 327 -20.16 34.83 -15.31
CA GLN A 327 -20.26 33.89 -14.19
C GLN A 327 -20.07 32.45 -14.66
N THR A 328 -20.73 32.03 -15.76
CA THR A 328 -20.53 30.67 -16.31
C THR A 328 -19.08 30.40 -16.69
N LEU A 329 -18.39 31.39 -17.27
CA LEU A 329 -16.97 31.28 -17.61
C LEU A 329 -16.08 31.21 -16.35
N LYS A 330 -16.43 31.93 -15.28
CA LYS A 330 -15.73 31.84 -13.99
C LYS A 330 -15.88 30.46 -13.37
N ASP A 331 -17.11 29.94 -13.34
CA ASP A 331 -17.41 28.63 -12.77
C ASP A 331 -16.72 27.50 -13.57
N GLU A 332 -16.77 27.55 -14.90
CA GLU A 332 -16.02 26.61 -15.76
C GLU A 332 -14.51 26.68 -15.49
N LYS A 333 -13.95 27.89 -15.39
CA LYS A 333 -12.52 28.09 -15.09
C LYS A 333 -12.15 27.54 -13.71
N GLU A 334 -13.02 27.68 -12.72
CA GLU A 334 -12.82 27.12 -11.38
C GLU A 334 -12.88 25.58 -11.42
N GLN A 335 -13.85 25.01 -12.13
CA GLN A 335 -13.91 23.56 -12.35
C GLN A 335 -12.66 23.02 -13.05
N TYR A 336 -12.15 23.71 -14.08
CA TYR A 336 -10.89 23.36 -14.74
C TYR A 336 -9.69 23.41 -13.78
N LYS A 337 -9.59 24.47 -12.96
CA LYS A 337 -8.53 24.58 -11.94
C LYS A 337 -8.60 23.45 -10.91
N ASN A 338 -9.79 23.15 -10.40
CA ASN A 338 -9.98 22.09 -9.42
C ASN A 338 -9.66 20.71 -10.01
N THR A 339 -10.11 20.45 -11.25
CA THR A 339 -9.79 19.21 -11.97
C THR A 339 -8.29 19.07 -12.21
N LEU A 340 -7.63 20.15 -12.65
CA LEU A 340 -6.18 20.16 -12.84
C LEU A 340 -5.43 19.90 -11.53
N ALA A 341 -5.86 20.51 -10.42
CA ALA A 341 -5.27 20.28 -9.11
C ALA A 341 -5.37 18.81 -8.68
N ILE A 342 -6.53 18.17 -8.88
CA ILE A 342 -6.73 16.74 -8.61
C ILE A 342 -5.78 15.90 -9.47
N VAL A 343 -5.70 16.17 -10.77
CA VAL A 343 -4.80 15.45 -11.70
C VAL A 343 -3.34 15.59 -11.28
N VAL A 344 -2.89 16.79 -10.91
CA VAL A 344 -1.51 17.00 -10.44
C VAL A 344 -1.26 16.23 -9.14
N LEU A 345 -2.20 16.28 -8.18
CA LEU A 345 -2.08 15.54 -6.91
C LEU A 345 -2.02 14.03 -7.12
N THR A 346 -2.86 13.47 -7.98
CA THR A 346 -2.84 12.03 -8.29
C THR A 346 -1.55 11.64 -9.01
N THR A 347 -1.03 12.49 -9.90
CA THR A 347 0.24 12.25 -10.60
C THR A 347 1.42 12.25 -9.62
N ILE A 348 1.47 13.19 -8.68
CA ILE A 348 2.48 13.24 -7.62
C ILE A 348 2.38 12.00 -6.73
N LEU A 349 1.17 11.60 -6.33
CA LEU A 349 0.95 10.41 -5.51
C LEU A 349 1.48 9.14 -6.22
N LEU A 350 1.18 8.98 -7.51
CA LEU A 350 1.69 7.87 -8.32
C LEU A 350 3.23 7.89 -8.43
N ALA A 351 3.83 9.07 -8.59
CA ALA A 351 5.29 9.22 -8.59
C ALA A 351 5.92 8.83 -7.25
N CYS A 352 5.30 9.22 -6.12
CA CYS A 352 5.74 8.82 -4.78
C CYS A 352 5.66 7.29 -4.59
N VAL A 353 4.55 6.66 -5.01
CA VAL A 353 4.39 5.20 -4.94
C VAL A 353 5.45 4.50 -5.80
N ALA A 354 5.66 4.97 -7.03
CA ALA A 354 6.70 4.44 -7.91
C ALA A 354 8.10 4.59 -7.30
N TYR A 355 8.39 5.73 -6.67
CA TYR A 355 9.66 5.97 -5.98
C TYR A 355 9.84 5.03 -4.78
N ILE A 356 8.82 4.84 -3.94
CA ILE A 356 8.86 3.89 -2.82
C ILE A 356 9.11 2.46 -3.32
N MET A 357 8.43 2.06 -4.42
CA MET A 357 8.65 0.76 -5.05
C MET A 357 10.07 0.62 -5.59
N TYR A 358 10.60 1.66 -6.23
CA TYR A 358 11.98 1.70 -6.72
C TYR A 358 12.99 1.54 -5.58
N VAL A 359 12.86 2.32 -4.49
CA VAL A 359 13.77 2.23 -3.33
C VAL A 359 13.67 0.87 -2.65
N ARG A 360 12.46 0.31 -2.48
CA ARG A 360 12.28 -1.05 -1.94
C ARG A 360 12.95 -2.10 -2.82
N ARG A 361 12.79 -2.00 -4.14
CA ARG A 361 13.42 -2.92 -5.09
C ARG A 361 14.94 -2.77 -5.07
N HIS A 362 15.44 -1.55 -5.02
CA HIS A 362 16.86 -1.25 -4.95
C HIS A 362 17.48 -1.77 -3.64
N ASN A 363 16.84 -1.56 -2.50
CA ASN A 363 17.31 -2.06 -1.21
C ASN A 363 17.31 -3.59 -1.14
N ARG A 364 16.29 -4.26 -1.70
CA ARG A 364 16.29 -5.74 -1.82
C ARG A 364 17.46 -6.23 -2.67
N HIS A 365 17.71 -5.58 -3.81
CA HIS A 365 18.83 -5.91 -4.68
C HIS A 365 20.17 -5.67 -3.99
N LEU A 366 20.29 -4.57 -3.23
CA LEU A 366 21.49 -4.27 -2.46
C LEU A 366 21.73 -5.30 -1.35
N GLN A 367 20.68 -5.73 -0.65
CA GLN A 367 20.77 -6.81 0.35
C GLN A 367 21.22 -8.14 -0.28
N GLN A 368 20.73 -8.49 -1.47
CA GLN A 368 21.17 -9.67 -2.21
C GLN A 368 22.65 -9.59 -2.60
N MET A 369 23.12 -8.41 -3.03
CA MET A 369 24.53 -8.18 -3.35
C MET A 369 25.43 -8.27 -2.11
N ILE A 370 24.98 -7.73 -0.98
CA ILE A 370 25.71 -7.82 0.29
C ILE A 370 25.80 -9.28 0.75
N SER A 371 24.70 -10.05 0.73
CA SER A 371 24.72 -11.46 1.13
C SER A 371 25.66 -12.30 0.26
N LEU A 372 25.66 -12.04 -1.06
CA LEU A 372 26.56 -12.72 -1.99
C LEU A 372 28.03 -12.36 -1.73
N SER A 373 28.31 -11.08 -1.43
CA SER A 373 29.67 -10.64 -1.10
C SER A 373 30.19 -11.27 0.21
N THR A 374 29.33 -11.39 1.23
CA THR A 374 29.69 -12.07 2.48
C THR A 374 29.90 -13.57 2.30
N GLU A 375 29.14 -14.21 1.41
CA GLU A 375 29.31 -15.63 1.09
C GLU A 375 30.63 -15.88 0.33
N LEU A 376 30.95 -15.02 -0.65
CA LEU A 376 32.24 -15.04 -1.34
C LEU A 376 33.42 -14.82 -0.38
N GLN A 377 33.30 -13.89 0.56
CA GLN A 377 34.35 -13.65 1.55
C GLN A 377 34.53 -14.85 2.50
N ARG A 378 33.44 -15.51 2.89
CA ARG A 378 33.47 -16.74 3.68
C ARG A 378 34.15 -17.89 2.94
N VAL A 379 33.82 -18.07 1.65
CA VAL A 379 34.46 -19.08 0.79
C VAL A 379 35.95 -18.80 0.62
N ALA A 380 36.33 -17.54 0.38
CA ALA A 380 37.73 -17.14 0.25
C ALA A 380 38.53 -17.41 1.55
N THR A 381 37.96 -17.09 2.72
CA THR A 381 38.59 -17.43 4.02
C THR A 381 38.67 -18.94 4.25
N GLY A 382 37.67 -19.70 3.81
CA GLY A 382 37.68 -21.16 3.89
C GLY A 382 38.75 -21.78 2.99
N GLU A 383 38.94 -21.27 1.77
CA GLU A 383 39.99 -21.73 0.86
C GLU A 383 41.39 -21.41 1.42
N GLN A 384 41.57 -20.24 2.03
CA GLN A 384 42.84 -19.85 2.64
C GLN A 384 43.18 -20.70 3.87
N GLN A 385 42.18 -21.07 4.67
CA GLN A 385 42.32 -21.99 5.80
C GLN A 385 42.70 -23.39 5.29
N LEU A 386 41.99 -23.89 4.28
CA LEU A 386 42.25 -25.22 3.70
C LEU A 386 43.66 -25.32 3.10
N ARG A 387 44.14 -24.25 2.45
CA ARG A 387 45.53 -24.19 1.96
C ARG A 387 46.56 -24.32 3.07
N LYS A 388 46.36 -23.63 4.20
CA LYS A 388 47.25 -23.77 5.38
C LYS A 388 47.23 -25.18 5.95
N ASP A 389 46.06 -25.81 6.01
CA ASP A 389 45.92 -27.18 6.51
C ASP A 389 46.62 -28.19 5.58
N ILE A 390 46.56 -27.98 4.25
CA ILE A 390 47.29 -28.80 3.27
C ILE A 390 48.80 -28.62 3.44
N GLU A 391 49.29 -27.37 3.57
CA GLU A 391 50.72 -27.07 3.76
C GLU A 391 51.27 -27.73 5.03
N MET A 392 50.52 -27.66 6.14
CA MET A 392 50.86 -28.32 7.40
C MET A 392 50.90 -29.85 7.26
N LYS A 393 49.95 -30.43 6.51
CA LYS A 393 49.93 -31.88 6.26
C LYS A 393 51.06 -32.34 5.34
N GLU A 394 51.51 -31.51 4.40
CA GLU A 394 52.68 -31.79 3.56
C GLU A 394 53.98 -31.75 4.38
N GLU A 395 54.12 -30.82 5.31
CA GLU A 395 55.26 -30.76 6.24
C GLU A 395 55.31 -32.00 7.16
N GLU A 396 54.18 -32.39 7.76
CA GLU A 396 54.07 -33.62 8.56
C GLU A 396 54.46 -34.87 7.75
N LEU A 397 54.05 -34.92 6.47
CA LEU A 397 54.36 -36.03 5.57
C LEU A 397 55.85 -36.11 5.25
N GLU A 398 56.52 -34.97 5.02
CA GLU A 398 57.97 -34.92 4.76
C GLU A 398 58.79 -35.26 6.00
N GLU A 399 58.35 -34.86 7.20
CA GLU A 399 58.99 -35.25 8.46
C GLU A 399 58.87 -36.76 8.70
N SER A 400 57.68 -37.32 8.44
CA SER A 400 57.45 -38.77 8.49
C SER A 400 58.33 -39.53 7.49
N LYS A 401 58.47 -39.06 6.24
CA LYS A 401 59.39 -39.66 5.26
C LYS A 401 60.86 -39.63 5.70
N LYS A 402 61.32 -38.52 6.30
CA LYS A 402 62.69 -38.42 6.85
C LYS A 402 62.91 -39.42 7.99
N SER A 403 61.93 -39.59 8.87
CA SER A 403 62.00 -40.55 9.97
C SER A 403 62.08 -42.01 9.48
N LEU A 404 61.29 -42.36 8.45
CA LEU A 404 61.32 -43.66 7.78
C LEU A 404 62.67 -43.94 7.10
N LYS A 405 63.26 -42.94 6.43
CA LYS A 405 64.57 -43.05 5.79
C LYS A 405 65.70 -43.26 6.81
N LYS A 406 65.61 -42.62 7.98
CA LYS A 406 66.58 -42.79 9.08
C LYS A 406 66.52 -44.21 9.65
N SER A 407 65.32 -44.72 9.93
CA SER A 407 65.13 -46.09 10.44
C SER A 407 65.57 -47.15 9.42
N SER A 408 65.35 -46.93 8.12
CA SER A 408 65.84 -47.82 7.06
C SER A 408 67.37 -47.88 6.97
N ASN A 409 68.06 -46.76 7.23
CA ASN A 409 69.53 -46.71 7.22
C ASN A 409 70.13 -47.40 8.46
N GLU A 410 69.51 -47.23 9.63
CA GLU A 410 69.91 -47.91 10.86
C GLU A 410 69.79 -49.44 10.71
N LEU A 411 68.73 -49.92 10.06
CA LEU A 411 68.51 -51.34 9.77
C LEU A 411 69.55 -51.92 8.79
N SER A 412 70.07 -51.09 7.88
CA SER A 412 71.14 -51.48 6.94
C SER A 412 72.50 -51.62 7.65
N ASN A 413 72.83 -50.70 8.57
CA ASN A 413 74.07 -50.74 9.33
C ASN A 413 74.16 -51.94 10.29
N ILE A 414 73.07 -52.27 11.00
CA ILE A 414 73.01 -53.44 11.90
C ILE A 414 73.25 -54.74 11.11
N LYS A 415 72.75 -54.82 9.88
CA LYS A 415 72.94 -55.99 9.00
C LYS A 415 74.39 -56.15 8.54
N LEU A 416 75.16 -55.06 8.50
CA LEU A 416 76.57 -55.03 8.10
C LEU A 416 77.51 -55.39 9.27
N GLU A 417 77.17 -54.97 10.50
CA GLU A 417 77.87 -55.39 11.73
C GLU A 417 77.70 -56.88 12.03
N LEU A 418 76.50 -57.44 11.84
CA LEU A 418 76.25 -58.88 12.01
C LEU A 418 77.09 -59.76 11.06
N LYS A 419 77.44 -59.25 9.88
CA LYS A 419 78.24 -60.00 8.91
C LYS A 419 79.72 -60.03 9.29
N ARG A 420 80.24 -58.94 9.86
CA ARG A 420 81.64 -58.80 10.29
C ARG A 420 81.96 -59.60 11.56
N MET A 421 81.02 -59.65 12.50
CA MET A 421 81.19 -60.38 13.76
C MET A 421 81.17 -61.91 13.58
N ASN A 422 80.59 -62.40 12.48
CA ASN A 422 80.53 -63.83 12.15
C ASN A 422 81.82 -64.36 11.50
N GLU A 423 82.62 -63.51 10.85
CA GLU A 423 83.91 -63.88 10.27
C GLU A 423 85.04 -63.93 11.32
N GLU A 424 84.99 -63.05 12.34
CA GLU A 424 85.95 -63.06 13.46
C GLU A 424 85.78 -64.28 14.40
N LEU A 425 84.60 -64.90 14.46
CA LEU A 425 84.33 -66.06 15.34
C LEU A 425 84.92 -67.38 14.81
N ALA A 426 85.21 -67.48 13.51
CA ALA A 426 85.72 -68.70 12.89
C ALA A 426 87.21 -68.93 13.19
N GLU A 427 88.03 -67.87 13.22
CA GLU A 427 89.48 -67.95 13.47
C GLU A 427 89.84 -68.27 14.93
N TYR A 428 89.00 -67.89 15.90
CA TYR A 428 89.24 -68.20 17.32
C TYR A 428 88.96 -69.67 17.70
N SER A 429 88.21 -70.40 16.87
CA SER A 429 87.76 -71.78 17.18
C SER A 429 88.84 -72.85 16.98
N GLU A 430 89.84 -72.62 16.12
CA GLU A 430 90.93 -73.56 15.86
C GLU A 430 92.04 -73.50 16.93
N ALA A 431 92.33 -72.32 17.49
CA ALA A 431 93.40 -72.12 18.47
C ALA A 431 93.07 -72.69 19.87
N LEU A 432 91.77 -72.87 20.21
CA LEU A 432 91.35 -73.34 21.54
C LEU A 432 91.52 -74.85 21.74
N LYS A 433 91.36 -75.66 20.68
CA LYS A 433 91.45 -77.14 20.75
C LYS A 433 92.85 -77.67 21.11
N ALA A 434 93.91 -76.91 20.85
CA ALA A 434 95.28 -77.30 21.18
C ALA A 434 95.64 -77.08 22.67
N LYS A 435 94.93 -76.17 23.36
CA LYS A 435 95.21 -75.76 24.76
C LYS A 435 94.45 -76.58 25.81
N GLU A 436 93.23 -77.05 25.49
CA GLU A 436 92.41 -77.84 26.42
C GLU A 436 92.98 -79.23 26.72
N ARG A 437 93.77 -79.80 25.81
CA ARG A 437 94.41 -81.11 26.00
C ARG A 437 95.51 -81.11 27.06
N GLN A 438 96.09 -79.94 27.38
CA GLN A 438 97.17 -79.80 28.36
C GLN A 438 96.68 -79.56 29.81
N LEU A 439 95.41 -79.16 30.00
CA LEU A 439 94.90 -78.78 31.32
C LEU A 439 94.24 -79.95 32.08
N SER A 440 93.70 -80.93 31.36
CA SER A 440 93.03 -82.10 31.95
C SER A 440 93.96 -83.00 32.76
N GLU A 441 95.25 -83.08 32.44
CA GLU A 441 96.21 -83.96 33.15
C GLU A 441 96.66 -83.41 34.51
N LYS A 442 96.51 -82.10 34.75
CA LYS A 442 97.02 -81.42 35.97
C LYS A 442 96.00 -81.34 37.10
N ILE A 443 94.71 -81.47 36.80
CA ILE A 443 93.62 -81.27 37.78
C ILE A 443 93.35 -82.55 38.58
N ASP A 444 93.47 -83.73 37.98
CA ASP A 444 93.25 -85.01 38.67
C ASP A 444 94.29 -85.31 39.76
N GLN A 445 95.49 -84.72 39.69
CA GLN A 445 96.54 -84.93 40.70
C GLN A 445 96.32 -84.14 42.00
N ASN A 446 95.57 -83.04 41.96
CA ASN A 446 95.49 -82.11 43.09
C ASN A 446 94.31 -82.43 44.03
N THR A 447 93.26 -83.07 43.50
CA THR A 447 92.03 -83.38 44.23
C THR A 447 92.23 -84.50 45.27
N THR A 448 93.16 -85.43 45.04
CA THR A 448 93.46 -86.55 45.94
C THR A 448 94.25 -86.08 47.17
N PHE A 449 95.09 -85.05 47.03
CA PHE A 449 96.00 -84.57 48.09
C PHE A 449 95.28 -83.76 49.17
N ILE A 450 94.20 -83.05 48.82
CA ILE A 450 93.44 -82.22 49.78
C ILE A 450 92.56 -83.07 50.70
N LYS A 451 92.03 -84.22 50.24
CA LYS A 451 91.26 -85.12 51.11
C LYS A 451 92.12 -85.79 52.20
N LEU A 452 93.41 -85.97 51.94
CA LEU A 452 94.40 -86.50 52.89
C LEU A 452 94.72 -85.53 54.05
N LEU A 453 94.47 -84.23 53.89
CA LEU A 453 94.88 -83.21 54.86
C LEU A 453 93.80 -82.83 55.88
N HIS A 454 92.53 -83.17 55.65
CA HIS A 454 91.42 -82.55 56.38
C HIS A 454 90.85 -83.38 57.55
N GLN A 455 91.33 -84.60 57.83
CA GLN A 455 90.67 -85.43 58.85
C GLN A 455 91.55 -86.41 59.64
N SER A 456 92.76 -86.00 60.06
CA SER A 456 93.42 -86.62 61.24
C SER A 456 94.49 -85.73 61.91
N GLU A 457 94.21 -84.43 62.10
CA GLU A 457 94.90 -83.68 63.15
C GLU A 457 94.32 -84.11 64.51
N MET A 458 94.96 -85.10 65.14
CA MET A 458 95.31 -85.14 66.58
C MET A 458 95.88 -86.54 66.94
N GLU A 459 97.07 -86.88 66.41
CA GLU A 459 98.13 -87.65 67.13
C GLU A 459 99.50 -87.51 66.42
N SER A 460 100.16 -86.37 66.70
CA SER A 460 101.60 -86.03 66.75
C SER A 460 102.67 -86.44 65.71
N ASN A 461 102.46 -87.31 64.70
CA ASN A 461 103.58 -87.79 63.85
C ASN A 461 103.35 -87.76 62.31
N ALA A 462 102.37 -87.01 61.79
CA ALA A 462 101.97 -87.07 60.38
C ALA A 462 102.94 -86.38 59.38
N GLU A 463 103.65 -85.33 59.80
CA GLU A 463 104.59 -84.62 58.92
C GLU A 463 105.79 -85.49 58.50
N ASP A 464 106.25 -86.37 59.39
CA ASP A 464 107.40 -87.24 59.11
C ASP A 464 107.08 -88.30 58.03
N VAL A 465 105.83 -88.77 57.97
CA VAL A 465 105.40 -89.79 57.00
C VAL A 465 105.30 -89.20 55.59
N ILE A 466 104.72 -88.00 55.45
CA ILE A 466 104.60 -87.33 54.15
C ILE A 466 105.99 -86.97 53.61
N TYR A 467 106.90 -86.52 54.48
CA TYR A 467 108.28 -86.22 54.10
C TYR A 467 109.02 -87.48 53.59
N ALA A 468 108.84 -88.63 54.26
CA ALA A 468 109.46 -89.89 53.84
C ALA A 468 108.96 -90.38 52.47
N ILE A 469 107.65 -90.28 52.18
CA ILE A 469 107.07 -90.69 50.89
C ILE A 469 107.60 -89.80 49.76
N ARG A 470 107.65 -88.48 49.98
CA ARG A 470 108.08 -87.53 48.95
C ARG A 470 109.52 -87.78 48.53
N GLN A 471 110.42 -87.96 49.50
CA GLN A 471 111.83 -88.24 49.23
C GLN A 471 112.08 -89.62 48.63
N SER A 472 111.28 -90.62 49.00
CA SER A 472 111.40 -91.97 48.44
C SER A 472 110.86 -92.05 47.01
N SER A 473 109.78 -91.32 46.70
CA SER A 473 109.19 -91.25 45.35
C SER A 473 110.10 -90.58 44.30
N GLU A 474 111.12 -89.84 44.75
CA GLU A 474 112.17 -89.27 43.90
C GLU A 474 113.46 -90.14 43.89
N GLY A 475 113.44 -91.32 44.51
CA GLY A 475 114.56 -92.25 44.57
C GLY A 475 115.70 -91.86 45.52
N LYS A 476 115.51 -90.84 46.37
CA LYS A 476 116.57 -90.26 47.21
C LYS A 476 116.73 -90.94 48.59
N LYS A 477 115.74 -91.71 49.05
CA LYS A 477 115.77 -92.40 50.35
C LYS A 477 114.81 -93.59 50.38
N ASN A 478 115.21 -94.75 50.92
CA ASN A 478 114.32 -95.91 51.07
C ASN A 478 113.53 -95.84 52.38
N MET A 479 112.24 -96.22 52.34
CA MET A 479 111.36 -96.24 53.52
C MET A 479 111.71 -97.39 54.47
N THR A 480 111.65 -97.14 55.78
CA THR A 480 111.86 -98.17 56.80
C THR A 480 110.57 -98.94 57.08
N SER A 481 110.66 -100.14 57.68
CA SER A 481 109.49 -100.96 58.02
C SER A 481 108.51 -100.26 58.98
N ALA A 482 109.02 -99.37 59.84
CA ALA A 482 108.19 -98.55 60.72
C ALA A 482 107.39 -97.49 59.93
N ASP A 483 108.00 -96.90 58.90
CA ASP A 483 107.34 -95.91 58.04
C ASP A 483 106.23 -96.55 57.19
N TRP A 484 106.45 -97.77 56.70
CA TRP A 484 105.43 -98.53 55.97
C TRP A 484 104.21 -98.87 56.83
N LYS A 485 104.44 -99.28 58.08
CA LYS A 485 103.32 -99.59 58.98
C LYS A 485 102.48 -98.35 59.29
N ARG A 486 103.11 -97.19 59.44
CA ARG A 486 102.43 -95.91 59.62
C ARG A 486 101.67 -95.48 58.36
N LEU A 487 102.24 -95.67 57.18
CA LEU A 487 101.55 -95.44 55.92
C LEU A 487 100.27 -96.28 55.83
N TYR A 488 100.35 -97.57 56.15
CA TYR A 488 99.19 -98.45 56.12
C TYR A 488 98.11 -97.99 57.10
N GLN A 489 98.49 -97.64 58.33
CA GLN A 489 97.55 -97.08 59.30
C GLN A 489 96.88 -95.80 58.79
N ALA A 490 97.64 -94.85 58.24
CA ALA A 490 97.08 -93.60 57.73
C ALA A 490 96.13 -93.82 56.54
N VAL A 491 96.49 -94.71 55.61
CA VAL A 491 95.64 -95.04 54.46
C VAL A 491 94.40 -95.81 54.88
N ASP A 492 94.51 -96.71 55.84
CA ASP A 492 93.36 -97.45 56.39
C ASP A 492 92.44 -96.53 57.19
N GLU A 493 92.96 -95.52 57.90
CA GLU A 493 92.10 -94.51 58.52
C GLU A 493 91.34 -93.68 57.47
N LEU A 494 92.00 -93.30 56.37
CA LEU A 494 91.38 -92.54 55.28
C LEU A 494 90.41 -93.37 54.43
N TYR A 495 90.66 -94.67 54.31
CA TYR A 495 89.83 -95.60 53.58
C TYR A 495 89.62 -96.87 54.44
N PRO A 496 88.73 -96.83 55.44
CA PRO A 496 88.54 -97.90 56.44
C PRO A 496 88.29 -99.28 55.84
N GLU A 497 87.60 -99.31 54.71
CA GLU A 497 87.23 -100.54 54.00
C GLU A 497 88.30 -101.01 53.00
N PHE A 498 89.39 -100.25 52.80
CA PHE A 498 90.36 -100.55 51.75
C PHE A 498 91.14 -101.82 52.02
N ASN A 499 91.73 -101.96 53.22
CA ASN A 499 92.43 -103.18 53.62
C ASN A 499 91.53 -104.41 53.55
N VAL A 500 90.31 -104.29 54.08
CA VAL A 500 89.31 -105.35 54.11
C VAL A 500 88.94 -105.77 52.67
N SER A 501 88.77 -104.81 51.77
CA SER A 501 88.44 -105.06 50.37
C SER A 501 89.62 -105.67 49.60
N LEU A 502 90.84 -105.24 49.91
CA LEU A 502 92.07 -105.78 49.33
C LEU A 502 92.25 -107.25 49.72
N ILE A 503 92.12 -107.56 51.02
CA ILE A 503 92.24 -108.93 51.55
C ILE A 503 91.16 -109.84 50.96
N ARG A 504 89.91 -109.38 50.93
CA ARG A 504 88.76 -110.16 50.44
C ARG A 504 88.89 -110.55 48.96
N LYS A 505 89.42 -109.65 48.12
CA LYS A 505 89.56 -109.91 46.67
C LYS A 505 90.85 -110.65 46.31
N LEU A 506 91.94 -110.46 47.04
CA LEU A 506 93.26 -111.05 46.70
C LEU A 506 93.61 -112.31 47.49
N GLY A 507 92.92 -112.59 48.60
CA GLY A 507 93.09 -113.79 49.41
C GLY A 507 94.40 -113.82 50.19
N ASN A 508 95.53 -114.11 49.50
CA ASN A 508 96.87 -114.17 50.08
C ASN A 508 97.69 -112.93 49.69
N ILE A 509 97.85 -112.01 50.63
CA ILE A 509 98.57 -110.75 50.39
C ILE A 509 100.01 -110.86 50.91
N THR A 510 100.98 -110.62 50.04
CA THR A 510 102.38 -110.41 50.45
C THR A 510 102.65 -108.93 50.72
N GLU A 511 103.66 -108.62 51.52
CA GLU A 511 103.99 -107.24 51.90
C GLU A 511 104.24 -106.34 50.67
N GLN A 512 104.85 -106.87 49.62
CA GLN A 512 105.03 -106.15 48.35
C GLN A 512 103.72 -105.79 47.65
N HIS A 513 102.70 -106.64 47.73
CA HIS A 513 101.36 -106.30 47.25
C HIS A 513 100.77 -105.15 48.08
N MET A 514 100.93 -105.17 49.40
CA MET A 514 100.48 -104.06 50.24
C MET A 514 101.20 -102.75 49.89
N GLN A 515 102.51 -102.77 49.76
CA GLN A 515 103.29 -101.59 49.36
C GLN A 515 102.77 -101.01 48.03
N VAL A 516 102.62 -101.85 47.00
CA VAL A 516 102.17 -101.38 45.68
C VAL A 516 100.73 -100.87 45.72
N TYR A 517 99.80 -101.61 46.33
CA TYR A 517 98.38 -101.23 46.32
C TYR A 517 98.08 -100.02 47.19
N TYR A 518 98.77 -99.86 48.33
CA TYR A 518 98.60 -98.68 49.18
C TYR A 518 99.20 -97.44 48.53
N LEU A 519 100.38 -97.54 47.91
CA LEU A 519 100.95 -96.44 47.14
C LEU A 519 100.06 -96.05 45.94
N MET A 520 99.43 -97.01 45.27
CA MET A 520 98.44 -96.73 44.23
C MET A 520 97.18 -96.06 44.79
N ARG A 521 96.76 -96.43 46.01
CA ARG A 521 95.59 -95.84 46.66
C ARG A 521 95.76 -94.37 46.99
N ILE A 522 96.96 -93.98 47.38
CA ILE A 522 97.32 -92.57 47.58
C ILE A 522 97.80 -91.87 46.29
N GLY A 523 97.73 -92.54 45.13
CA GLY A 523 97.85 -91.92 43.82
C GLY A 523 99.27 -91.81 43.24
N LEU A 524 100.27 -92.55 43.76
CA LEU A 524 101.61 -92.52 43.18
C LEU A 524 101.64 -93.19 41.79
N SER A 525 102.42 -92.61 40.88
CA SER A 525 102.55 -93.10 39.51
C SER A 525 103.33 -94.42 39.44
N LYS A 526 103.10 -95.19 38.36
CA LYS A 526 103.78 -96.47 38.14
C LYS A 526 105.32 -96.36 38.11
N HIS A 527 105.86 -95.20 37.74
CA HIS A 527 107.32 -94.95 37.77
C HIS A 527 107.81 -94.77 39.21
N GLN A 528 107.13 -93.95 40.02
CA GLN A 528 107.51 -93.71 41.42
C GLN A 528 107.41 -94.98 42.28
N ILE A 529 106.39 -95.82 42.02
CA ILE A 529 106.25 -97.12 42.71
C ILE A 529 107.41 -98.06 42.33
N LEU A 530 107.90 -97.99 41.09
CA LEU A 530 109.03 -98.78 40.62
C LEU A 530 110.32 -98.38 41.33
N ASP A 531 110.52 -97.08 41.52
CA ASP A 531 111.66 -96.53 42.25
C ASP A 531 111.61 -96.91 43.74
N MET A 532 110.42 -96.96 44.36
CA MET A 532 110.26 -97.26 45.79
C MET A 532 110.24 -98.75 46.15
N THR A 533 109.79 -99.63 45.24
CA THR A 533 109.60 -101.07 45.53
C THR A 533 110.65 -101.97 44.86
N HIS A 534 111.46 -101.41 43.95
CA HIS A 534 112.46 -102.14 43.15
C HIS A 534 111.89 -103.37 42.40
N LEU A 535 110.58 -103.38 42.14
CA LEU A 535 109.89 -104.45 41.41
C LEU A 535 110.01 -104.25 39.89
N SER A 536 109.87 -105.34 39.13
CA SER A 536 109.93 -105.25 37.67
C SER A 536 108.77 -104.42 37.09
N ARG A 537 109.05 -103.66 36.03
CA ARG A 537 108.05 -102.82 35.33
C ARG A 537 106.82 -103.61 34.87
N VAL A 538 107.01 -104.86 34.47
CA VAL A 538 105.93 -105.77 34.05
C VAL A 538 105.05 -106.17 35.24
N THR A 539 105.67 -106.41 36.41
CA THR A 539 104.96 -106.75 37.65
C THR A 539 104.05 -105.61 38.11
N ILE A 540 104.58 -104.38 38.19
CA ILE A 540 103.80 -103.20 38.61
C ILE A 540 102.66 -102.93 37.62
N TRP A 541 102.88 -103.11 36.32
CA TRP A 541 101.82 -102.92 35.32
C TRP A 541 100.69 -103.93 35.51
N ARG A 542 101.03 -105.22 35.73
CA ARG A 542 100.04 -106.28 35.96
C ARG A 542 99.24 -106.03 37.25
N TRP A 543 99.91 -105.59 38.32
CA TRP A 543 99.25 -105.28 39.59
C TRP A 543 98.39 -104.02 39.51
N ALA A 544 98.82 -102.98 38.80
CA ALA A 544 97.98 -101.80 38.53
C ALA A 544 96.69 -102.14 37.77
N LYS A 545 96.75 -103.08 36.82
CA LYS A 545 95.56 -103.54 36.08
C LYS A 545 94.57 -104.24 37.01
N ASN A 546 95.05 -105.05 37.95
CA ASN A 546 94.21 -105.66 38.98
C ASN A 546 93.65 -104.63 39.98
N TYR A 547 94.41 -103.60 40.34
CA TYR A 547 93.95 -102.56 41.26
C TYR A 547 92.69 -101.82 40.76
N ASN A 548 92.63 -101.50 39.45
CA ASN A 548 91.47 -100.83 38.88
C ASN A 548 90.17 -101.65 38.92
N SER A 549 90.24 -102.99 38.90
CA SER A 549 89.03 -103.83 39.09
C SER A 549 88.61 -103.95 40.56
N ILE A 550 89.51 -103.62 41.50
CA ILE A 550 89.24 -103.65 42.93
C ILE A 550 88.47 -102.40 43.38
N VAL A 551 88.79 -101.22 42.83
CA VAL A 551 88.25 -99.92 43.30
C VAL A 551 86.94 -99.49 42.60
N ASN A 552 86.73 -99.83 41.33
CA ASN A 552 85.58 -99.33 40.55
C ASN A 552 84.25 -100.08 40.81
N SER A 553 84.14 -100.89 41.86
CA SER A 553 82.89 -101.59 42.21
C SER A 553 82.01 -100.85 43.23
N ASP A 554 82.47 -99.75 43.82
CA ASP A 554 81.83 -99.14 45.00
C ASP A 554 81.09 -97.81 44.73
N ASP A 555 81.11 -97.27 43.50
CA ASP A 555 80.41 -96.02 43.12
C ASP A 555 79.16 -96.26 42.24
N ALA A 556 78.48 -97.39 42.45
CA ALA A 556 77.14 -97.63 41.91
C ALA A 556 76.13 -97.68 43.05
N THR A 557 75.77 -96.52 43.62
CA THR A 557 74.48 -96.32 44.30
C THR A 557 74.22 -94.83 44.55
N THR A 558 73.10 -94.34 44.01
CA THR A 558 72.35 -93.11 44.37
C THR A 558 73.08 -91.79 44.15
N THR A 559 72.70 -90.90 43.23
CA THR A 559 71.38 -90.48 42.70
C THR A 559 71.63 -89.98 41.27
N GLU A 560 71.07 -90.51 40.16
CA GLU A 560 69.69 -90.95 39.86
C GLU A 560 68.59 -90.02 40.36
#